data_AF-A0A536IP07-F1
#
_entry.id   AF-A0A536IP07-F1
#
_cell.length_a   1.000
_cell.length_b   1.000
_cell.length_c   1.000
_cell.angle_alpha   90.00
_cell.angle_beta   90.00
_cell.angle_gamma   90.00
#
_symmetry.space_group_name_H-M   'P 1'
#
loop_
_entity.id
_entity.type
_entity.pdbx_description
1 polymer ?
#
loop_
_entity_poly.entity_id
_entity_poly.type
_entity_poly.pdbx_seq_one_letter_code
_entity_poly.pdbx_strand_id
1 'polypeptide(L)'
;MSVDRSYVARNTRERERLRALVERMSDDQLRGPVNQHWSVAAVLAHIAFWDARALVLAAKLERGVPFSPSDVEPEDVTWINDATRPLIHAIPPREAARLALRLAEETDARVASLPPAKLWPLDPSSLINPLRAAHRGEHLDEIE
;
A
#
# COMPACT_ATOMS: atom_id res chain seq x y z
N MET A 1 -11.15 23.02 -16.44
CA MET A 1 -10.71 22.79 -15.05
C MET A 1 -9.70 21.65 -15.06
N SER A 2 -8.49 21.84 -14.57
CA SER A 2 -7.49 20.76 -14.49
C SER A 2 -7.89 19.78 -13.39
N VAL A 3 -7.80 18.48 -13.66
CA VAL A 3 -8.05 17.47 -12.63
C VAL A 3 -6.93 17.52 -11.57
N ASP A 4 -7.29 17.53 -10.28
CA ASP A 4 -6.30 17.49 -9.20
C ASP A 4 -5.55 16.15 -9.21
N ARG A 5 -4.21 16.23 -9.28
CA ARG A 5 -3.29 15.08 -9.24
C ARG A 5 -2.30 15.19 -8.07
N SER A 6 -2.65 15.96 -7.04
CA SER A 6 -1.84 16.14 -5.83
C SER A 6 -1.45 14.82 -5.16
N TYR A 7 -2.25 13.76 -5.33
CA TYR A 7 -1.93 12.41 -4.87
C TYR A 7 -0.59 11.89 -5.39
N VAL A 8 -0.14 12.27 -6.60
CA VAL A 8 1.15 11.81 -7.15
C VAL A 8 2.32 12.31 -6.31
N ALA A 9 2.32 13.61 -5.99
CA ALA A 9 3.37 14.22 -5.17
C ALA A 9 3.32 13.70 -3.73
N ARG A 10 2.12 13.51 -3.16
CA ARG A 10 1.94 12.96 -1.81
C ARG A 10 2.41 11.52 -1.71
N ASN A 11 2.06 10.67 -2.68
CA ASN A 11 2.51 9.27 -2.74
C ASN A 11 4.04 9.20 -2.86
N THR A 12 4.62 10.04 -3.73
CA THR A 12 6.07 10.13 -3.89
C THR A 12 6.76 10.46 -2.56
N ARG A 13 6.26 11.46 -1.81
CA ARG A 13 6.83 11.82 -0.51
C ARG A 13 6.87 10.64 0.46
N GLU A 14 5.75 9.95 0.63
CA GLU A 14 5.68 8.80 1.56
C GLU A 14 6.47 7.59 1.05
N ARG A 15 6.57 7.40 -0.28
CA ARG A 15 7.44 6.37 -0.86
C ARG A 15 8.92 6.67 -0.62
N GLU A 16 9.36 7.93 -0.72
CA GLU A 16 10.74 8.29 -0.39
C GLU A 16 11.03 8.18 1.11
N ARG A 17 10.06 8.48 2.00
CA ARG A 17 10.16 8.16 3.43
C ARG A 17 10.34 6.66 3.66
N LEU A 18 9.51 5.84 3.01
CA LEU A 18 9.62 4.38 3.03
C LEU A 18 10.99 3.90 2.52
N ARG A 19 11.49 4.45 1.40
CA ARG A 19 12.82 4.13 0.87
C ARG A 19 13.91 4.41 1.90
N ALA A 20 13.92 5.62 2.47
CA ALA A 20 14.90 6.01 3.47
C ALA A 20 14.87 5.07 4.70
N LEU A 21 13.67 4.61 5.10
CA LEU A 21 13.51 3.66 6.20
C LEU A 21 14.07 2.28 5.87
N VAL A 22 13.73 1.76 4.68
CA VAL A 22 14.23 0.47 4.19
C VAL A 22 15.75 0.46 4.05
N GLU A 23 16.34 1.57 3.60
CA GLU A 23 17.79 1.70 3.40
C GLU A 23 18.57 1.86 4.72
N ARG A 24 18.02 2.61 5.69
CA ARG A 24 18.74 2.91 6.95
C ARG A 24 18.66 1.79 7.99
N MET A 25 17.55 1.05 8.02
CA MET A 25 17.31 0.09 9.10
C MET A 25 18.18 -1.16 8.97
N SER A 26 18.74 -1.63 10.07
CA SER A 26 19.40 -2.94 10.17
C SER A 26 18.39 -4.09 10.21
N ASP A 27 18.84 -5.31 9.97
CA ASP A 27 17.97 -6.50 10.06
C ASP A 27 17.40 -6.71 11.47
N ASP A 28 18.13 -6.32 12.52
CA ASP A 28 17.65 -6.41 13.90
C ASP A 28 16.59 -5.35 14.21
N GLN A 29 16.75 -4.13 13.68
CA GLN A 29 15.71 -3.10 13.78
C GLN A 29 14.44 -3.53 13.06
N LEU A 30 14.56 -4.17 11.89
CA LEU A 30 13.43 -4.72 11.14
C LEU A 30 12.69 -5.84 11.91
N ARG A 31 13.37 -6.56 12.81
CA ARG A 31 12.76 -7.56 13.71
C ARG A 31 12.12 -6.95 14.95
N GLY A 32 12.42 -5.67 15.24
CA GLY A 32 11.89 -4.97 16.41
C GLY A 32 10.36 -4.94 16.43
N PRO A 33 9.72 -5.06 17.61
CA PRO A 33 8.27 -4.98 17.71
C PRO A 33 7.80 -3.53 17.54
N VAL A 34 6.74 -3.33 16.76
CA VAL A 34 5.92 -2.11 16.76
C VAL A 34 4.81 -2.25 17.82
N ASN A 35 4.23 -3.44 17.93
CA ASN A 35 3.31 -3.82 19.00
C ASN A 35 3.37 -5.34 19.25
N GLN A 36 2.46 -5.87 20.06
CA GLN A 36 2.42 -7.29 20.45
C GLN A 36 2.23 -8.28 19.28
N HIS A 37 1.78 -7.82 18.12
CA HIS A 37 1.47 -8.68 16.95
C HIS A 37 2.32 -8.36 15.72
N TRP A 38 2.97 -7.20 15.68
CA TRP A 38 3.61 -6.69 14.48
C TRP A 38 5.05 -6.28 14.78
N SER A 39 5.98 -6.82 13.99
CA SER A 39 7.34 -6.29 13.89
C SER A 39 7.37 -5.16 12.85
N VAL A 40 8.44 -4.37 12.83
CA VAL A 40 8.64 -3.34 11.80
C VAL A 40 8.54 -3.95 10.40
N ALA A 41 9.23 -5.06 10.14
CA ALA A 41 9.13 -5.74 8.85
C ALA A 41 7.71 -6.21 8.52
N ALA A 42 6.95 -6.64 9.53
CA ALA A 42 5.58 -7.08 9.32
C ALA A 42 4.65 -5.91 8.95
N VAL A 43 4.82 -4.73 9.57
CA VAL A 43 4.10 -3.51 9.19
C VAL A 43 4.47 -3.08 7.76
N LEU A 44 5.74 -3.16 7.37
CA LEU A 44 6.17 -2.87 5.99
C LEU A 44 5.53 -3.83 4.98
N ALA A 45 5.48 -5.13 5.28
CA ALA A 45 4.80 -6.09 4.42
C ALA A 45 3.27 -5.90 4.41
N HIS A 46 2.67 -5.38 5.48
CA HIS A 46 1.26 -4.99 5.52
C HIS A 46 0.97 -3.83 4.55
N ILE A 47 1.85 -2.81 4.52
CA ILE A 47 1.82 -1.77 3.49
C ILE A 47 1.85 -2.39 2.09
N ALA A 48 2.78 -3.33 1.88
CA ALA A 48 2.96 -4.02 0.61
C ALA A 48 1.70 -4.77 0.15
N PHE A 49 1.00 -5.44 1.07
CA PHE A 49 -0.26 -6.14 0.79
C PHE A 49 -1.34 -5.20 0.24
N TRP A 50 -1.55 -4.05 0.88
CA TRP A 50 -2.57 -3.10 0.43
C TRP A 50 -2.20 -2.39 -0.87
N ASP A 51 -0.91 -2.17 -1.13
CA ASP A 51 -0.44 -1.71 -2.43
C ASP A 51 -0.62 -2.78 -3.52
N ALA A 52 -0.37 -4.06 -3.22
CA ALA A 52 -0.69 -5.16 -4.13
C ALA A 52 -2.19 -5.22 -4.47
N ARG A 53 -3.07 -5.00 -3.48
CA ARG A 53 -4.52 -4.89 -3.73
C ARG A 53 -4.84 -3.76 -4.72
N ALA A 54 -4.22 -2.59 -4.56
CA ALA A 54 -4.40 -1.48 -5.49
C ALA A 54 -3.97 -1.83 -6.92
N LEU A 55 -2.87 -2.59 -7.08
CA LEU A 55 -2.42 -3.09 -8.38
C LEU A 55 -3.43 -4.08 -9.01
N VAL A 56 -4.02 -4.98 -8.21
CA VAL A 56 -5.07 -5.91 -8.70
C VAL A 56 -6.28 -5.13 -9.23
N LEU A 57 -6.73 -4.12 -8.51
CA LEU A 57 -7.85 -3.27 -8.92
C LEU A 57 -7.51 -2.45 -10.17
N ALA A 58 -6.30 -1.88 -10.24
CA ALA A 58 -5.80 -1.16 -11.41
C ALA A 58 -5.79 -2.06 -12.65
N ALA A 59 -5.25 -3.29 -12.52
CA ALA A 59 -5.22 -4.25 -13.62
C ALA A 59 -6.63 -4.65 -14.08
N LYS A 60 -7.60 -4.72 -13.16
CA LYS A 60 -9.01 -4.98 -13.49
C LYS A 60 -9.61 -3.85 -14.32
N LEU A 61 -9.39 -2.60 -13.90
CA LEU A 61 -9.82 -1.40 -14.62
C LEU A 61 -9.24 -1.33 -16.04
N GLU A 62 -7.93 -1.60 -16.20
CA GLU A 62 -7.26 -1.57 -17.50
C GLU A 62 -7.79 -2.63 -18.48
N ARG A 63 -8.20 -3.80 -17.97
CA ARG A 63 -8.86 -4.84 -18.79
C ARG A 63 -10.31 -4.49 -19.14
N GLY A 64 -10.83 -3.35 -18.67
CA GLY A 64 -12.22 -2.96 -18.86
C GLY A 64 -13.22 -3.85 -18.12
N VAL A 65 -12.77 -4.59 -17.10
CA VAL A 65 -13.65 -5.45 -16.31
C VAL A 65 -14.29 -4.60 -15.20
N PRO A 66 -15.63 -4.53 -15.10
CA PRO A 66 -16.29 -3.77 -14.05
C PRO A 66 -15.94 -4.27 -12.65
N PHE A 67 -15.87 -3.35 -11.69
CA PHE A 67 -15.89 -3.73 -10.28
C PHE A 67 -17.22 -4.38 -9.93
N SER A 68 -17.17 -5.34 -9.01
CA SER A 68 -18.29 -6.15 -8.55
C SER A 68 -18.39 -6.04 -7.02
N PRO A 69 -19.52 -6.45 -6.42
CA PRO A 69 -19.64 -6.47 -4.95
C PRO A 69 -18.53 -7.24 -4.24
N SER A 70 -17.93 -8.26 -4.88
CA SER A 70 -16.84 -9.05 -4.32
C SER A 70 -15.48 -8.34 -4.30
N ASP A 71 -15.32 -7.22 -5.01
CA ASP A 71 -14.08 -6.42 -4.99
C ASP A 71 -14.09 -5.35 -3.89
N VAL A 72 -15.28 -5.06 -3.36
CA VAL A 72 -15.50 -4.05 -2.32
C VAL A 72 -14.78 -4.50 -1.06
N GLU A 73 -13.98 -3.60 -0.50
CA GLU A 73 -13.33 -3.83 0.78
C GLU A 73 -14.42 -3.92 1.86
N PRO A 74 -14.41 -4.95 2.72
CA PRO A 74 -15.35 -5.02 3.83
C PRO A 74 -15.09 -3.88 4.82
N GLU A 75 -16.13 -3.43 5.52
CA GLU A 75 -15.99 -2.39 6.56
C GLU A 75 -15.04 -2.84 7.68
N ASP A 76 -15.11 -4.11 8.07
CA ASP A 76 -14.16 -4.74 9.00
C ASP A 76 -13.14 -5.59 8.23
N VAL A 77 -11.91 -5.07 8.15
CA VAL A 77 -10.75 -5.74 7.53
C VAL A 77 -9.92 -6.55 8.53
N THR A 78 -10.32 -6.63 9.80
CA THR A 78 -9.56 -7.32 10.86
C THR A 78 -9.23 -8.74 10.47
N TRP A 79 -10.21 -9.49 9.95
CA TRP A 79 -10.00 -10.89 9.56
C TRP A 79 -9.01 -11.02 8.39
N ILE A 80 -8.98 -10.06 7.46
CA ILE A 80 -8.02 -10.02 6.34
C ILE A 80 -6.62 -9.82 6.91
N ASN A 81 -6.47 -8.86 7.81
CA ASN A 81 -5.19 -8.53 8.44
C ASN A 81 -4.68 -9.71 9.29
N ASP A 82 -5.54 -10.31 10.10
CA ASP A 82 -5.23 -11.48 10.93
C ASP A 82 -4.83 -12.70 10.10
N ALA A 83 -5.54 -12.96 8.99
CA ALA A 83 -5.22 -14.05 8.08
C ALA A 83 -3.90 -13.82 7.32
N THR A 84 -3.57 -12.56 7.03
CA THR A 84 -2.35 -12.20 6.31
C THR A 84 -1.12 -12.19 7.23
N ARG A 85 -1.30 -11.86 8.51
CA ARG A 85 -0.23 -11.75 9.52
C ARG A 85 0.73 -12.96 9.59
N PRO A 86 0.27 -14.23 9.69
CA PRO A 86 1.20 -15.37 9.73
C PRO A 86 2.02 -15.52 8.44
N LEU A 87 1.45 -15.18 7.29
CA LEU A 87 2.14 -15.23 6.00
C LEU A 87 3.23 -14.15 5.92
N ILE A 88 2.91 -12.94 6.38
CA ILE A 88 3.85 -11.83 6.45
C ILE A 88 5.03 -12.15 7.37
N HIS A 89 4.77 -12.69 8.56
CA HIS A 89 5.83 -13.04 9.52
C HIS A 89 6.75 -14.16 9.05
N ALA A 90 6.32 -14.97 8.07
CA ALA A 90 7.16 -15.99 7.45
C ALA A 90 8.18 -15.39 6.44
N ILE A 91 8.01 -14.14 6.01
CA ILE A 91 8.92 -13.47 5.07
C ILE A 91 10.17 -13.00 5.84
N PRO A 92 11.39 -13.27 5.34
CA PRO A 92 12.60 -12.71 5.93
C PRO A 92 12.51 -11.17 6.05
N PRO A 93 12.86 -10.56 7.22
CA PRO A 93 12.59 -9.14 7.48
C PRO A 93 13.10 -8.18 6.40
N ARG A 94 14.31 -8.43 5.89
CA ARG A 94 14.88 -7.62 4.81
C ARG A 94 14.10 -7.74 3.50
N GLU A 95 13.62 -8.94 3.18
CA GLU A 95 12.83 -9.18 1.97
C GLU A 95 11.43 -8.57 2.07
N ALA A 96 10.82 -8.58 3.25
CA ALA A 96 9.57 -7.86 3.53
C ALA A 96 9.72 -6.35 3.29
N ALA A 97 10.77 -5.74 3.83
CA ALA A 97 11.08 -4.32 3.65
C ALA A 97 11.32 -3.96 2.17
N ARG A 98 12.10 -4.79 1.44
CA ARG A 98 12.34 -4.62 0.00
C ARG A 98 11.06 -4.79 -0.81
N LEU A 99 10.21 -5.75 -0.46
CA LEU A 99 8.93 -5.98 -1.12
C LEU A 99 8.00 -4.76 -0.98
N ALA A 100 7.93 -4.18 0.21
CA ALA A 100 7.15 -2.97 0.47
C ALA A 100 7.56 -1.82 -0.45
N LEU A 101 8.86 -1.54 -0.55
CA LEU A 101 9.37 -0.48 -1.42
C LEU A 101 9.08 -0.75 -2.89
N ARG A 102 9.33 -1.98 -3.38
CA ARG A 102 9.07 -2.33 -4.79
C ARG A 102 7.60 -2.17 -5.16
N LEU A 103 6.69 -2.68 -4.32
CA LEU A 103 5.25 -2.56 -4.58
C LEU A 103 4.77 -1.11 -4.45
N ALA A 104 5.36 -0.30 -3.58
CA ALA A 104 5.07 1.12 -3.52
C ALA A 104 5.48 1.87 -4.80
N GLU A 105 6.67 1.57 -5.34
CA GLU A 105 7.14 2.10 -6.63
C GLU A 105 6.21 1.70 -7.79
N GLU A 106 5.87 0.41 -7.88
CA GLU A 106 4.98 -0.11 -8.93
C GLU A 106 3.58 0.49 -8.83
N THR A 107 3.02 0.56 -7.62
CA THR A 107 1.69 1.12 -7.36
C THR A 107 1.65 2.61 -7.69
N ASP A 108 2.68 3.37 -7.31
CA ASP A 108 2.74 4.80 -7.64
C ASP A 108 2.79 5.02 -9.15
N ALA A 109 3.65 4.29 -9.85
CA ALA A 109 3.75 4.38 -11.30
C ALA A 109 2.42 4.01 -11.98
N ARG A 110 1.76 2.94 -11.52
CA ARG A 110 0.48 2.49 -12.05
C ARG A 110 -0.64 3.49 -11.78
N VAL A 111 -0.81 3.94 -10.54
CA VAL A 111 -1.85 4.91 -10.19
C VAL A 111 -1.64 6.23 -10.95
N ALA A 112 -0.39 6.66 -11.16
CA ALA A 112 -0.07 7.84 -11.95
C ALA A 112 -0.30 7.66 -13.46
N SER A 113 -0.42 6.45 -14.00
CA SER A 113 -0.75 6.24 -15.41
C SER A 113 -2.26 6.17 -15.67
N LEU A 114 -3.06 5.85 -14.65
CA LEU A 114 -4.51 5.70 -14.80
C LEU A 114 -5.21 7.04 -15.09
N PRO A 115 -6.30 7.02 -15.89
CA PRO A 115 -7.11 8.21 -16.12
C PRO A 115 -7.74 8.71 -14.81
N PRO A 116 -7.48 9.95 -14.37
CA PRO A 116 -8.01 10.44 -13.09
C PRO A 116 -9.54 10.36 -12.96
N ALA A 117 -10.26 10.52 -14.08
CA ALA A 117 -11.72 10.41 -14.13
C ALA A 117 -12.26 8.97 -13.92
N LYS A 118 -11.38 7.98 -13.72
CA LYS A 118 -11.71 6.58 -13.39
C LYS A 118 -11.27 6.20 -11.97
N LEU A 119 -10.84 7.16 -11.18
CA LEU A 119 -10.33 6.97 -9.83
C LEU A 119 -11.28 7.60 -8.81
N TRP A 120 -11.33 7.03 -7.61
CA TRP A 120 -12.02 7.66 -6.49
C TRP A 120 -11.32 8.97 -6.09
N PRO A 121 -12.04 10.06 -5.71
CA PRO A 121 -13.49 10.20 -5.65
C PRO A 121 -14.15 10.75 -6.93
N LEU A 122 -13.39 10.97 -8.01
CA LEU A 122 -13.94 11.54 -9.25
C LEU A 122 -14.90 10.59 -9.97
N ASP A 123 -14.62 9.29 -9.88
CA ASP A 123 -15.56 8.22 -10.22
C ASP A 123 -16.01 7.53 -8.93
N PRO A 124 -17.24 7.80 -8.45
CA PRO A 124 -17.75 7.20 -7.23
C PRO A 124 -17.93 5.68 -7.28
N SER A 125 -17.94 5.09 -8.49
CA SER A 125 -18.01 3.64 -8.67
C SER A 125 -16.64 2.97 -8.67
N SER A 126 -15.56 3.76 -8.69
CA SER A 126 -14.20 3.23 -8.67
C SER A 126 -13.78 2.83 -7.26
N LEU A 127 -13.20 1.63 -7.15
CA LEU A 127 -12.61 1.12 -5.91
C LEU A 127 -11.13 1.49 -5.75
N ILE A 128 -10.57 2.25 -6.70
CA ILE A 128 -9.17 2.65 -6.69
C ILE A 128 -9.07 4.03 -6.03
N ASN A 129 -8.65 4.05 -4.76
CA ASN A 129 -8.19 5.26 -4.10
C ASN A 129 -6.73 5.56 -4.54
N PRO A 130 -6.48 6.67 -5.27
CA PRO A 130 -5.15 6.99 -5.77
C PRO A 130 -4.22 7.52 -4.68
N LEU A 131 -4.74 7.94 -3.52
CA LEU A 131 -3.94 8.47 -2.42
C LEU A 131 -3.42 7.33 -1.54
N ARG A 132 -2.32 6.70 -1.97
CA ARG A 132 -1.62 5.66 -1.20
C ARG A 132 -0.88 6.22 0.01
N ALA A 133 -0.48 7.49 -0.08
CA ALA A 133 0.24 8.23 0.95
C ALA A 133 -0.43 8.18 2.34
N ALA A 134 -1.76 8.21 2.41
CA ALA A 134 -2.46 8.22 3.70
C ALA A 134 -2.15 6.95 4.51
N HIS A 135 -2.39 5.79 3.90
CA HIS A 135 -2.13 4.49 4.50
C HIS A 135 -0.64 4.25 4.79
N ARG A 136 0.25 4.63 3.86
CA ARG A 136 1.69 4.50 4.10
C ARG A 136 2.15 5.39 5.25
N GLY A 137 1.72 6.64 5.28
CA GLY A 137 2.10 7.61 6.31
C GLY A 137 1.71 7.15 7.70
N GLU A 138 0.47 6.69 7.88
CA GLU A 138 -0.02 6.15 9.16
C GLU A 138 0.91 5.07 9.72
N HIS A 139 1.27 4.08 8.93
CA HIS A 139 2.14 2.99 9.37
C HIS A 139 3.62 3.38 9.48
N LEU A 140 4.09 4.32 8.67
CA LEU A 140 5.46 4.85 8.84
C LEU A 140 5.57 5.63 10.16
N ASP A 141 4.53 6.36 10.55
CA ASP A 141 4.47 7.07 11.83
C ASP A 141 4.42 6.10 13.04
N GLU A 142 3.89 4.88 12.88
CA GLU A 142 3.95 3.83 13.92
C GLU A 142 5.35 3.23 14.09
N ILE A 143 6.18 3.26 13.04
CA ILE A 143 7.53 2.69 13.05
C ILE A 143 8.57 3.70 13.57
N GLU A 144 8.37 4.98 13.32
CA GLU A 144 9.31 6.08 13.62
C GLU A 144 9.14 6.67 15.02
#